data_AF-A0A561BR84-F1
#
_entry.id   AF-A0A561BR84-F1
#
_cell.length_a   1.000
_cell.length_b   1.000
_cell.length_c   1.000
_cell.angle_alpha   90.00
_cell.angle_beta   90.00
_cell.angle_gamma   90.00
#
_symmetry.space_group_name_H-M   'P 1'
#
loop_
_entity.id
_entity.type
_entity.pdbx_description
1 polymer ?
#
loop_
_entity_poly.entity_id
_entity_poly.type
_entity_poly.pdbx_seq_one_letter_code
_entity_poly.pdbx_strand_id
1 'polypeptide(L)' 'MTEFEPDTELVSRLPLPSHVVVEVDGTWRRGWLIGREHEEAGWTGLVQYEGDDGVERTERLPAARIALPESGRPTEQVS' A
#
# COMPACT_ATOMS: atom_id res chain seq x y z
N MET A 1 0.17 -8.51 -19.81
CA MET A 1 -0.09 -8.13 -18.40
C MET A 1 1.04 -7.19 -18.04
N THR A 2 0.74 -5.92 -17.82
CA THR A 2 1.77 -4.94 -17.45
C THR A 2 2.06 -5.17 -15.97
N GLU A 3 3.30 -5.55 -15.64
CA GLU A 3 3.76 -5.59 -14.25
C GLU A 3 3.61 -4.19 -13.64
N PHE A 4 2.97 -4.09 -12.48
CA PHE A 4 2.82 -2.86 -11.74
C PHE A 4 4.06 -2.67 -10.86
N GLU A 5 4.96 -1.79 -11.28
CA GLU A 5 6.12 -1.43 -10.48
C GLU A 5 5.74 -0.32 -9.49
N PRO A 6 5.80 -0.57 -8.17
CA PRO A 6 5.47 0.45 -7.18
C PRO A 6 6.49 1.58 -7.22
N ASP A 7 6.01 2.82 -7.29
CA ASP A 7 6.84 4.02 -7.20
C ASP A 7 7.28 4.26 -5.73
N THR A 8 8.18 3.41 -5.27
CA THR A 8 8.55 3.25 -3.85
C THR A 8 9.14 4.52 -3.24
N GLU A 9 9.82 5.36 -4.03
CA GLU A 9 10.35 6.64 -3.59
C GLU A 9 9.22 7.62 -3.26
N LEU A 10 8.20 7.71 -4.13
CA LEU A 10 7.08 8.61 -3.93
C LEU A 10 6.24 8.21 -2.70
N VAL A 11 6.01 6.90 -2.53
CA VAL A 11 5.28 6.37 -1.37
C VAL A 11 6.01 6.66 -0.05
N SER A 12 7.35 6.62 -0.05
CA SER A 12 8.16 6.93 1.15
C SER A 12 7.94 8.34 1.69
N ARG A 13 7.48 9.28 0.85
CA ARG A 13 7.32 10.70 1.17
C ARG A 13 5.89 11.10 1.54
N LEU A 14 4.93 10.17 1.50
CA LEU A 14 3.52 10.47 1.83
C LEU A 14 3.36 11.03 3.25
N PRO A 15 2.38 11.90 3.54
CA PRO A 15 2.05 12.21 4.93
C PRO A 15 1.59 10.93 5.67
N LEU A 16 1.71 10.88 6.99
CA LEU A 16 1.17 9.78 7.79
C LEU A 16 -0.03 10.26 8.61
N PRO A 17 -1.13 9.49 8.68
CA PRO A 17 -1.41 8.30 7.86
C PRO A 17 -1.73 8.67 6.39
N SER A 18 -1.53 7.74 5.45
CA SER A 18 -1.94 7.90 4.04
C SER A 18 -2.54 6.63 3.44
N HIS A 19 -3.47 6.80 2.50
CA HIS A 19 -4.00 5.69 1.71
C HIS A 19 -2.94 5.12 0.76
N VAL A 20 -2.86 3.80 0.72
CA VAL A 20 -1.98 3.03 -0.15
C VAL A 20 -2.75 1.82 -0.69
N VAL A 21 -2.16 1.16 -1.68
CA VAL A 21 -2.46 -0.25 -1.97
C VAL A 21 -1.27 -1.10 -1.55
N VAL A 22 -1.56 -2.26 -0.98
CA VAL A 22 -0.57 -3.20 -0.45
C VAL A 22 -0.71 -4.55 -1.11
N GLU A 23 0.40 -5.19 -1.45
CA GLU A 23 0.41 -6.55 -1.99
C GLU A 23 0.58 -7.57 -0.86
N VAL A 24 -0.44 -8.41 -0.66
CA VAL A 24 -0.44 -9.48 0.34
C VAL A 24 -0.97 -10.75 -0.32
N ASP A 25 -0.23 -11.85 -0.18
CA ASP A 25 -0.55 -13.14 -0.81
C ASP A 25 -0.80 -13.01 -2.32
N GLY A 26 0.02 -12.19 -3.00
CA GLY A 26 -0.06 -11.94 -4.45
C GLY A 26 -1.27 -11.12 -4.90
N THR A 27 -2.00 -10.50 -3.97
CA THR A 27 -3.18 -9.68 -4.26
C THR A 27 -3.00 -8.26 -3.72
N TRP A 28 -3.26 -7.27 -4.57
CA TRP A 28 -3.27 -5.86 -4.17
C TRP A 28 -4.57 -5.49 -3.47
N ARG A 29 -4.48 -4.92 -2.27
CA ARG A 29 -5.61 -4.51 -1.45
C ARG A 29 -5.44 -3.07 -0.99
N ARG A 30 -6.55 -2.40 -0.69
CA ARG A 30 -6.51 -1.06 -0.11
C ARG A 30 -6.07 -1.14 1.35
N GLY A 31 -5.25 -0.19 1.76
CA GLY A 31 -4.80 -0.08 3.14
C GLY A 31 -4.34 1.32 3.48
N TRP A 32 -3.81 1.43 4.68
CA TRP A 32 -3.25 2.64 5.24
C TRP A 32 -1.77 2.42 5.53
N LEU A 33 -0.94 3.35 5.08
CA LEU A 33 0.42 3.48 5.57
C LEU A 33 0.37 4.35 6.83
N ILE A 34 0.71 3.76 7.97
CA ILE A 34 0.59 4.38 9.29
C ILE A 34 1.95 4.63 9.95
N GLY A 35 3.02 4.02 9.44
CA GLY A 35 4.38 4.21 9.92
C GLY A 35 5.41 3.87 8.85
N ARG A 36 6.63 4.36 9.01
CA ARG A 36 7.76 4.07 8.10
C ARG A 36 9.07 4.04 8.87
N GLU A 37 9.91 3.08 8.51
CA GLU A 37 11.27 2.92 9.01
C GLU A 37 12.24 2.89 7.82
N HIS A 38 13.27 3.72 7.84
CA HIS A 38 14.31 3.79 6.81
C HIS A 38 15.52 2.94 7.23
N GLU A 39 16.01 2.11 6.33
CA GLU A 39 17.18 1.24 6.50
C GLU A 39 18.15 1.45 5.33
N GLU A 40 19.39 0.98 5.46
CA GLU A 40 20.42 1.14 4.40
C GLU A 40 19.99 0.53 3.05
N ALA A 41 19.14 -0.50 3.08
CA ALA A 41 18.65 -1.20 1.89
C ALA A 41 17.32 -0.64 1.33
N GLY A 42 16.70 0.37 1.97
CA GLY A 42 15.42 0.91 1.54
C GLY A 42 14.54 1.36 2.71
N TRP A 43 13.23 1.09 2.62
CA TRP A 43 12.31 1.40 3.71
C TRP A 43 11.24 0.31 3.87
N THR A 44 10.76 0.18 5.09
CA THR A 44 9.67 -0.73 5.48
C THR A 44 8.50 0.11 5.98
N GLY A 45 7.30 -0.19 5.47
CA GLY A 45 6.07 0.47 5.89
C GLY A 45 5.34 -0.34 6.94
N LEU A 46 4.88 0.32 8.00
CA LEU A 46 3.84 -0.23 8.87
C LEU A 46 2.50 0.10 8.22
N VAL A 47 1.76 -0.94 7.83
CA VAL A 47 0.50 -0.82 7.11
C VAL A 47 -0.64 -1.46 7.87
N GLN A 48 -1.85 -0.96 7.65
CA GLN A 48 -3.10 -1.53 8.15
C GLN A 48 -4.05 -1.80 6.97
N TYR A 49 -4.59 -3.00 6.87
CA TYR A 49 -5.45 -3.42 5.76
C TYR A 49 -6.45 -4.50 6.20
N GLU A 50 -7.52 -4.69 5.44
CA GLU A 50 -8.48 -5.78 5.63
C GLU A 50 -8.03 -7.02 4.84
N GLY A 51 -7.92 -8.16 5.52
CA GLY A 51 -7.63 -9.45 4.89
C GLY A 51 -8.87 -10.04 4.19
N ASP A 52 -8.68 -11.13 3.44
CA ASP A 52 -9.80 -11.82 2.76
C ASP A 52 -10.83 -12.43 3.73
N ASP A 53 -10.42 -12.62 4.98
CA ASP A 53 -11.26 -13.04 6.10
C ASP A 53 -12.08 -11.89 6.70
N GLY A 54 -11.96 -10.67 6.16
CA GLY A 54 -12.56 -9.47 6.72
C GLY A 54 -11.89 -9.00 8.02
N VAL A 55 -10.75 -9.60 8.39
CA VAL A 55 -10.02 -9.25 9.61
C VAL A 55 -9.02 -8.15 9.30
N GLU A 56 -9.03 -7.10 10.11
CA GLU A 56 -8.03 -6.05 10.02
C GLU A 56 -6.67 -6.55 10.52
N ARG A 57 -5.63 -6.29 9.73
CA ARG A 57 -4.25 -6.67 10.01
C ARG A 57 -3.36 -5.44 10.03
N THR A 58 -2.42 -5.41 10.96
CA THR A 58 -1.36 -4.39 11.02
C THR A 58 -0.01 -5.07 10.90
N GLU A 59 0.73 -4.80 9.83
CA GLU A 59 1.93 -5.54 9.46
C GLU A 59 3.01 -4.64 8.87
N ARG A 60 4.25 -5.14 8.91
CA ARG A 60 5.38 -4.50 8.24
C ARG A 60 5.56 -5.10 6.85
N LEU A 61 5.51 -4.26 5.83
CA LEU A 61 5.75 -4.67 4.44
C LEU A 61 6.94 -3.92 3.84
N PRO A 62 7.76 -4.60 3.01
CA PRO A 62 8.82 -3.92 2.27
C PRO A 62 8.21 -2.93 1.28
N ALA A 63 8.95 -1.85 0.96
CA ALA A 63 8.52 -0.82 0.01
C ALA A 63 7.97 -1.38 -1.32
N ALA A 64 8.57 -2.46 -1.84
CA ALA A 64 8.17 -3.11 -3.08
C ALA A 64 6.76 -3.75 -3.05
N ARG A 65 6.10 -3.79 -1.89
CA ARG A 65 4.72 -4.26 -1.75
C ARG A 65 3.74 -3.14 -1.41
N ILE A 66 4.17 -1.88 -1.49
CA ILE A 66 3.35 -0.73 -1.13
C ILE A 66 3.39 0.26 -2.29
N ALA A 67 2.22 0.64 -2.77
CA ALA A 67 2.10 1.60 -3.86
C ALA A 67 1.04 2.65 -3.57
N LEU A 68 1.05 3.70 -4.39
CA LEU A 68 -0.04 4.66 -4.42
C LEU A 68 -1.31 3.97 -4.94
N PRO A 69 -2.50 4.32 -4.41
CA PRO A 69 -3.72 4.03 -5.13
C PRO A 69 -3.61 4.75 -6.49
N GLU A 70 -3.79 4.02 -7.59
CA GLU A 70 -3.74 4.60 -8.93
C GLU A 70 -4.56 5.89 -8.96
N SER A 71 -3.92 7.02 -9.29
CA SER A 71 -4.59 8.32 -9.36
C SER A 71 -5.49 8.38 -10.59
N GLY A 72 -6.67 7.77 -10.51
CA GLY A 72 -7.71 7.91 -11.52
C GLY A 72 -8.27 6.61 -12.07
N ARG A 73 -9.18 5.99 -11.33
CA ARG A 73 -10.46 5.57 -11.92
C ARG A 73 -11.58 6.11 -11.05
N PRO A 74 -12.64 6.70 -11.63
CA PRO A 74 -13.82 7.05 -10.86
C PRO A 74 -14.26 5.78 -10.13
N THR A 75 -14.53 5.88 -8.84
CA THR A 75 -15.51 5.00 -8.21
C THR A 75 -16.71 4.97 -9.14
N GLU A 76 -16.96 3.83 -9.77
CA GLU A 76 -18.13 3.61 -10.59
C GLU A 76 -19.33 4.00 -9.72
N GLN A 77 -19.94 5.14 -10.04
CA GLN A 77 -21.25 5.51 -9.54
C GLN A 77 -22.19 4.42 -10.00
N VAL A 78 -22.71 3.63 -9.06
CA VAL A 78 -23.89 2.81 -9.31
C VAL A 78 -25.08 3.57 -8.75
N SER A 79 -25.82 4.22 -9.64
CA SER A 79 -27.27 4.44 -9.54
C SER A 79 -27.84 4.49 -10.95
#